data_AF-A0A7Y2TAG6-F1
#
_entry.id   AF-A0A7Y2TAG6-F1
#
_cell.length_a   1.000
_cell.length_b   1.000
_cell.length_c   1.000
_cell.angle_alpha   90.00
_cell.angle_beta   90.00
_cell.angle_gamma   90.00
#
_symmetry.space_group_name_H-M   'P 1'
#
loop_
_entity.id
_entity.type
_entity.pdbx_description
1 polymer ?
#
loop_
_entity_poly.entity_id
_entity_poly.type
_entity_poly.pdbx_seq_one_letter_code
_entity_poly.pdbx_strand_id
1 'polypeptide(L)'
;NQSKPGALGGLDAGIRVGLGIEGVMHGGGDGLVFLDFGWRQDGPSTMRFGNSTVLEEGGQFTAAIPGREGFNFRFRMPFWLLPLDLLITSPILLFSPETYASMAVTAGLGGLIPWQAGIETGIGRIQFILGREIGVTLYGRGKQKDAILVSIDEDETALVNFKSTQLDFPFFEYRPFRTFSLDQSSSLVIQLNFGVDIPHSSNIVLPEGLETPKLRPVWYIGFRAAFDWRYYF
;
A
#
# COMPACT_ATOMS: atom_id res chain seq x y z
N ASN A 1 4.31 13.93 -22.76
CA ASN A 1 4.18 14.47 -21.38
C ASN A 1 4.18 13.39 -20.29
N GLN A 2 3.86 12.13 -20.63
CA GLN A 2 3.81 10.98 -19.71
C GLN A 2 5.13 10.56 -19.04
N SER A 3 6.20 11.34 -19.22
CA SER A 3 7.53 11.13 -18.60
C SER A 3 7.78 12.04 -17.40
N LYS A 4 6.82 12.91 -17.04
CA LYS A 4 6.93 13.83 -15.91
C LYS A 4 6.36 13.22 -14.63
N PRO A 5 6.80 13.67 -13.45
CA PRO A 5 6.13 13.32 -12.20
C PRO A 5 4.69 13.84 -12.19
N GLY A 6 3.77 13.04 -11.65
CA GLY A 6 2.37 13.39 -11.44
C GLY A 6 1.91 12.96 -10.05
N ALA A 7 0.75 13.47 -9.62
CA ALA A 7 0.12 13.12 -8.36
C ALA A 7 -1.20 12.40 -8.62
N LEU A 8 -1.57 11.52 -7.68
CA LEU A 8 -2.80 10.74 -7.67
C LEU A 8 -3.37 10.80 -6.25
N GLY A 9 -4.69 10.98 -6.14
CA GLY A 9 -5.43 10.86 -4.89
C GLY A 9 -6.28 9.61 -4.92
N GLY A 10 -6.60 9.02 -3.76
CA GLY A 10 -7.45 7.85 -3.70
C GLY A 10 -8.07 7.63 -2.34
N LEU A 11 -9.12 6.82 -2.31
CA LEU A 11 -9.83 6.37 -1.12
C LEU A 11 -9.72 4.85 -1.02
N ASP A 12 -9.62 4.36 0.21
CA ASP A 12 -9.45 2.95 0.54
C ASP A 12 -10.34 2.62 1.74
N ALA A 13 -11.06 1.52 1.65
CA ALA A 13 -11.92 0.99 2.70
C ALA A 13 -11.74 -0.52 2.78
N GLY A 14 -11.52 -1.04 3.98
CA GLY A 14 -11.23 -2.46 4.16
C GLY A 14 -11.62 -2.98 5.53
N ILE A 15 -11.65 -4.31 5.62
CA ILE A 15 -11.87 -5.07 6.84
C ILE A 15 -10.58 -5.79 7.18
N ARG A 16 -10.20 -5.72 8.45
CA ARG A 16 -8.98 -6.31 8.98
C ARG A 16 -9.30 -7.43 9.95
N VAL A 17 -8.56 -8.53 9.83
CA VAL A 17 -8.57 -9.64 10.78
C VAL A 17 -7.13 -9.94 11.19
N GLY A 18 -6.89 -10.12 12.48
CA GLY A 18 -5.55 -10.30 12.98
C GLY A 18 -5.46 -10.58 14.47
N LEU A 19 -4.24 -10.80 14.92
CA LEU A 19 -3.87 -10.98 16.31
C LEU A 19 -3.08 -9.77 16.78
N GLY A 20 -3.52 -9.17 17.88
CA GLY A 20 -2.81 -8.08 18.53
C GLY A 20 -2.37 -8.49 19.93
N ILE A 21 -1.07 -8.44 20.20
CA ILE A 21 -0.50 -8.68 21.54
C ILE A 21 -0.50 -7.37 22.37
N GLU A 22 -1.44 -6.48 22.06
CA GLU A 22 -1.47 -5.11 22.59
C GLU A 22 -1.82 -5.06 24.08
N GLY A 23 -2.60 -6.02 24.58
CA GLY A 23 -3.01 -6.07 25.99
C GLY A 23 -1.89 -6.48 26.97
N VAL A 24 -0.81 -7.10 26.49
CA VAL A 24 0.32 -7.57 27.32
C VAL A 24 1.52 -6.63 27.22
N MET A 25 1.62 -5.85 26.14
CA MET A 25 2.71 -4.91 25.91
C MET A 25 2.28 -3.53 26.39
N HIS A 26 2.92 -3.03 27.45
CA HIS A 26 2.69 -1.72 28.12
C HIS A 26 2.68 -0.51 27.16
N GLY A 27 1.66 -0.36 26.32
CA GLY A 27 1.46 0.74 25.36
C GLY A 27 2.43 0.78 24.17
N GLY A 28 3.69 0.35 24.34
CA GLY A 28 4.80 0.62 23.40
C GLY A 28 4.96 -0.36 22.24
N GLY A 29 4.16 -1.42 22.14
CA GLY A 29 4.34 -2.48 21.14
C GLY A 29 3.59 -2.27 19.82
N ASP A 30 4.17 -2.78 18.74
CA ASP A 30 3.64 -2.97 17.38
C ASP A 30 3.49 -4.49 17.09
N GLY A 31 2.96 -5.22 18.08
CA GLY A 31 2.78 -6.67 18.05
C GLY A 31 1.46 -7.03 17.37
N LEU A 32 1.27 -6.51 16.18
CA LEU A 32 0.08 -6.74 15.36
C LEU A 32 0.47 -7.61 14.17
N VAL A 33 -0.19 -8.74 14.06
CA VAL A 33 -0.20 -9.56 12.85
C VAL A 33 -1.59 -9.45 12.25
N PHE A 34 -1.72 -8.92 11.04
CA PHE A 34 -3.03 -8.81 10.41
C PHE A 34 -3.01 -9.02 8.91
N LEU A 35 -4.18 -9.44 8.42
CA LEU A 35 -4.56 -9.40 7.02
C LEU A 35 -5.72 -8.43 6.87
N ASP A 36 -5.62 -7.56 5.88
CA ASP A 36 -6.56 -6.50 5.56
C ASP A 36 -7.01 -6.69 4.11
N PHE A 37 -8.33 -6.73 3.92
CA PHE A 37 -8.99 -6.93 2.65
C PHE A 37 -9.90 -5.75 2.40
N GLY A 38 -9.68 -5.05 1.29
CA GLY A 38 -10.38 -3.81 1.01
C GLY A 38 -10.61 -3.55 -0.47
N TRP A 39 -11.28 -2.43 -0.69
CA TRP A 39 -11.53 -1.84 -1.99
C TRP A 39 -10.90 -0.45 -2.02
N ARG A 40 -10.26 -0.16 -3.15
CA ARG A 40 -9.56 1.10 -3.39
C ARG A 40 -10.09 1.75 -4.66
N GLN A 41 -10.31 3.06 -4.59
CA GLN A 41 -10.63 3.90 -5.73
C GLN A 41 -9.57 4.99 -5.86
N ASP A 42 -8.87 5.00 -6.98
CA ASP A 42 -7.98 6.08 -7.34
C ASP A 42 -8.71 7.10 -8.24
N GLY A 43 -8.38 8.37 -8.03
CA GLY A 43 -8.69 9.46 -8.94
C GLY A 43 -7.70 9.52 -10.11
N PRO A 44 -8.03 10.30 -11.15
CA PRO A 44 -7.15 10.48 -12.30
C PRO A 44 -5.86 11.22 -11.91
N SER A 45 -4.77 10.92 -12.62
CA SER A 45 -3.49 11.61 -12.41
C SER A 45 -3.58 13.07 -12.79
N THR A 46 -2.85 13.92 -12.07
CA THR A 46 -2.64 15.32 -12.46
C THR A 46 -1.82 15.43 -13.75
N MET A 47 -1.02 14.41 -14.08
CA MET A 47 -0.29 14.36 -15.34
C MET A 47 -1.24 14.05 -16.50
N ARG A 48 -1.04 14.72 -17.64
CA ARG A 48 -1.83 14.52 -18.86
C ARG A 48 -1.09 13.74 -19.94
N PHE A 49 -1.86 13.16 -20.85
CA PHE A 49 -1.41 12.45 -22.03
C PHE A 49 -0.54 13.34 -22.93
N GLY A 50 -1.04 14.52 -23.30
CA GLY A 50 -0.37 15.48 -24.19
C GLY A 50 -0.41 16.93 -23.68
N ASN A 51 0.06 17.87 -24.51
CA ASN A 51 0.30 19.28 -24.16
C ASN A 51 -0.55 20.26 -24.98
N SER A 52 -1.52 19.79 -25.76
CA SER A 52 -2.38 20.70 -26.52
C SER A 52 -3.44 21.30 -25.59
N THR A 53 -3.85 22.54 -25.87
CA THR A 53 -4.91 23.25 -25.14
C THR A 53 -6.21 22.45 -25.08
N VAL A 54 -6.55 21.73 -26.16
CA VAL A 54 -7.70 20.81 -26.20
C VAL A 54 -7.56 19.65 -25.22
N LEU A 55 -6.35 19.10 -25.05
CA LEU A 55 -6.08 18.02 -24.11
C LEU A 55 -6.05 18.52 -22.66
N GLU A 56 -5.67 19.78 -22.42
CA GLU A 56 -5.73 20.39 -21.09
C GLU A 56 -7.19 20.54 -20.61
N GLU A 57 -8.09 20.98 -21.49
CA GLU A 57 -9.52 21.12 -21.19
C GLU A 57 -10.26 19.77 -21.07
N GLY A 58 -9.73 18.67 -21.63
CA GLY A 58 -10.35 17.33 -21.60
C GLY A 58 -10.45 16.65 -20.23
N GLY A 59 -10.02 17.31 -19.15
CA GLY A 59 -10.19 16.83 -17.77
C GLY A 59 -9.66 15.41 -17.51
N GLN A 60 -10.47 14.57 -16.87
CA GLN A 60 -10.08 13.20 -16.50
C GLN A 60 -9.78 12.27 -17.69
N PHE A 61 -10.37 12.53 -18.86
CA PHE A 61 -10.20 11.68 -20.04
C PHE A 61 -8.81 11.77 -20.65
N THR A 62 -8.10 12.88 -20.37
CA THR A 62 -6.76 13.13 -20.88
C THR A 62 -5.69 12.90 -19.81
N ALA A 63 -6.06 12.35 -18.65
CA ALA A 63 -5.11 11.96 -17.63
C ALA A 63 -4.20 10.82 -18.13
N ALA A 64 -2.92 10.88 -17.76
CA ALA A 64 -1.95 9.88 -18.16
C ALA A 64 -2.20 8.52 -17.48
N ILE A 65 -2.70 8.55 -16.25
CA ILE A 65 -3.26 7.39 -15.55
C ILE A 65 -4.70 7.78 -15.18
N PRO A 66 -5.73 7.10 -15.72
CA PRO A 66 -7.12 7.38 -15.41
C PRO A 66 -7.45 6.95 -13.97
N GLY A 67 -8.58 7.43 -13.46
CA GLY A 67 -9.15 6.90 -12.22
C GLY A 67 -9.53 5.43 -12.40
N ARG A 68 -9.28 4.62 -11.38
CA ARG A 68 -9.39 3.16 -11.44
C ARG A 68 -9.85 2.58 -10.11
N GLU A 69 -10.54 1.45 -10.18
CA GLU A 69 -10.96 0.67 -9.03
C GLU A 69 -10.08 -0.57 -8.86
N GLY A 70 -9.80 -0.95 -7.62
CA GLY A 70 -8.95 -2.10 -7.33
C GLY A 70 -9.32 -2.80 -6.03
N PHE A 71 -8.96 -4.08 -5.96
CA PHE A 71 -9.00 -4.85 -4.71
C PHE A 71 -7.67 -4.71 -3.99
N ASN A 72 -7.71 -4.28 -2.74
CA ASN A 72 -6.55 -4.03 -1.91
C ASN A 72 -6.39 -5.15 -0.88
N PHE A 73 -5.17 -5.64 -0.75
CA PHE A 73 -4.76 -6.65 0.22
C PHE A 73 -3.57 -6.09 0.96
N ARG A 74 -3.59 -6.12 2.29
CA ARG A 74 -2.47 -5.65 3.09
C ARG A 74 -2.17 -6.62 4.20
N PHE A 75 -0.89 -6.91 4.35
CA PHE A 75 -0.38 -7.83 5.36
C PHE A 75 0.61 -7.09 6.23
N ARG A 76 0.45 -7.20 7.54
CA ARG A 76 1.45 -6.76 8.52
C ARG A 76 1.86 -7.93 9.40
N MET A 77 3.16 -8.03 9.65
CA MET A 77 3.72 -8.87 10.69
C MET A 77 4.95 -8.20 11.34
N PRO A 78 5.15 -8.38 12.66
CA PRO A 78 6.40 -7.99 13.29
C PRO A 78 7.54 -8.92 12.84
N PHE A 79 8.75 -8.41 12.88
CA PHE A 79 9.97 -9.20 12.67
C PHE A 79 11.02 -8.81 13.71
N TRP A 80 11.97 -9.71 13.98
CA TRP A 80 12.99 -9.53 15.01
C TRP A 80 14.18 -8.71 14.51
N LEU A 81 14.73 -9.05 13.36
CA LEU A 81 15.85 -8.41 12.67
C LEU A 81 15.56 -8.19 11.17
N LEU A 82 14.99 -9.18 10.49
CA LEU A 82 14.69 -9.14 9.05
C LEU A 82 13.26 -9.59 8.78
N PRO A 83 12.57 -9.05 7.76
CA PRO A 83 11.24 -9.53 7.38
C PRO A 83 11.19 -11.05 7.21
N LEU A 84 10.11 -11.66 7.68
CA LEU A 84 9.85 -13.12 7.67
C LEU A 84 10.75 -13.97 8.59
N ASP A 85 11.65 -13.38 9.38
CA ASP A 85 12.54 -14.15 10.26
C ASP A 85 11.81 -14.98 11.31
N LEU A 86 10.70 -14.49 11.87
CA LEU A 86 9.86 -15.24 12.80
C LEU A 86 9.23 -16.47 12.13
N LEU A 87 8.94 -16.42 10.83
CA LEU A 87 8.43 -17.59 10.09
C LEU A 87 9.55 -18.60 9.86
N ILE A 88 10.74 -18.13 9.46
CA ILE A 88 11.91 -18.98 9.24
C ILE A 88 12.35 -19.65 10.55
N THR A 89 12.28 -18.92 11.66
CA THR A 89 12.66 -19.39 13.00
C THR A 89 11.53 -20.10 13.72
N SER A 90 10.35 -20.25 13.11
CA SER A 90 9.21 -20.96 13.70
C SER A 90 9.52 -22.40 14.16
N PRO A 91 10.42 -23.19 13.53
CA PRO A 91 10.78 -24.50 14.06
C PRO A 91 11.43 -24.45 15.46
N ILE A 92 12.05 -23.33 15.84
CA ILE A 92 12.62 -23.14 17.20
C ILE A 92 11.53 -23.27 18.25
N LEU A 93 10.27 -22.94 17.94
CA LEU A 93 9.13 -23.13 18.85
C LEU A 93 9.00 -24.58 19.34
N LEU A 94 9.42 -25.56 18.55
CA LEU A 94 9.33 -26.98 18.92
C LEU A 94 10.47 -27.44 19.84
N PHE A 95 11.62 -26.76 19.80
CA PHE A 95 12.83 -27.18 20.51
C PHE A 95 13.21 -26.26 21.68
N SER A 96 12.89 -24.97 21.58
CA SER A 96 13.14 -23.94 22.59
C SER A 96 12.02 -22.89 22.55
N PRO A 97 10.83 -23.22 23.10
CA PRO A 97 9.69 -22.31 23.13
C PRO A 97 10.01 -20.95 23.76
N GLU A 98 10.82 -20.94 24.82
CA GLU A 98 11.19 -19.73 25.57
C GLU A 98 12.05 -18.77 24.73
N THR A 99 12.98 -19.31 23.93
CA THR A 99 13.78 -18.51 23.00
C THR A 99 12.90 -17.90 21.92
N TYR A 100 12.03 -18.70 21.31
CA TYR A 100 11.12 -18.21 20.27
C TYR A 100 10.14 -17.16 20.82
N ALA A 101 9.60 -17.37 22.02
CA ALA A 101 8.72 -16.41 22.69
C ALA A 101 9.45 -15.08 22.96
N SER A 102 10.70 -15.13 23.43
CA SER A 102 11.52 -13.93 23.63
C SER A 102 11.75 -13.17 22.33
N MET A 103 12.07 -13.88 21.24
CA MET A 103 12.23 -13.29 19.91
C MET A 103 10.94 -12.64 19.42
N ALA A 104 9.79 -13.31 19.58
CA ALA A 104 8.48 -12.79 19.18
C ALA A 104 8.08 -11.54 19.99
N VAL A 105 8.36 -11.51 21.31
CA VAL A 105 8.15 -10.33 22.15
C VAL A 105 9.02 -9.17 21.68
N THR A 106 10.32 -9.40 21.48
CA THR A 106 11.23 -8.37 20.96
C THR A 106 10.77 -7.85 19.58
N ALA A 107 10.37 -8.74 18.68
CA ALA A 107 9.83 -8.37 17.37
C ALA A 107 8.57 -7.50 17.49
N GLY A 108 7.67 -7.86 18.40
CA GLY A 108 6.46 -7.11 18.72
C GLY A 108 6.74 -5.73 19.31
N LEU A 109 7.88 -5.52 19.97
CA LEU A 109 8.29 -4.22 20.49
C LEU A 109 9.01 -3.32 19.47
N GLY A 110 9.22 -3.79 18.25
CA GLY A 110 10.00 -3.05 17.24
C GLY A 110 11.21 -3.80 16.71
N GLY A 111 11.47 -5.02 17.17
CA GLY A 111 12.66 -5.77 16.78
C GLY A 111 13.92 -5.26 17.49
N LEU A 112 15.07 -5.71 17.01
CA LEU A 112 16.38 -5.43 17.63
C LEU A 112 16.88 -4.00 17.34
N ILE A 113 16.36 -3.36 16.29
CA ILE A 113 16.79 -2.04 15.85
C ILE A 113 15.96 -0.95 16.55
N PRO A 114 16.57 -0.05 17.35
CA PRO A 114 15.82 0.84 18.24
C PRO A 114 14.80 1.78 17.56
N TRP A 115 15.09 2.29 16.35
CA TRP A 115 14.17 3.20 15.65
C TRP A 115 12.98 2.47 14.98
N GLN A 116 13.02 1.14 14.93
CA GLN A 116 11.86 0.34 14.53
C GLN A 116 10.89 0.11 15.70
N ALA A 117 11.32 0.40 16.94
CA ALA A 117 10.43 0.53 18.09
C ALA A 117 9.64 1.83 18.01
N GLY A 118 8.44 1.81 18.58
CA GLY A 118 7.61 3.00 18.65
C GLY A 118 8.20 4.02 19.63
N ILE A 119 8.51 5.21 19.14
CA ILE A 119 8.95 6.34 19.95
C ILE A 119 7.73 7.18 20.29
N GLU A 120 7.34 7.17 21.57
CA GLU A 120 6.26 8.01 22.08
C GLU A 120 6.76 9.45 22.24
N THR A 121 6.02 10.41 21.67
CA THR A 121 6.29 11.85 21.78
C THR A 121 5.06 12.57 22.31
N GLY A 122 5.21 13.83 22.76
CA GLY A 122 4.08 14.61 23.28
C GLY A 122 2.97 14.91 22.25
N ILE A 123 3.23 14.67 20.96
CA ILE A 123 2.27 14.88 19.87
C ILE A 123 1.79 13.56 19.23
N GLY A 124 2.29 12.41 19.68
CA GLY A 124 1.92 11.10 19.16
C GLY A 124 3.08 10.13 19.06
N ARG A 125 2.83 8.96 18.46
CA ARG A 125 3.80 7.87 18.33
C ARG A 125 4.43 7.84 16.94
N ILE A 126 5.74 7.71 16.86
CA ILE A 126 6.48 7.59 15.59
C ILE A 126 7.16 6.22 15.52
N GLN A 127 7.18 5.59 14.34
CA GLN A 127 7.82 4.30 14.14
C GLN A 127 8.31 4.11 12.70
N PHE A 128 9.50 3.53 12.51
CA PHE A 128 9.92 3.01 11.21
C PHE A 128 9.44 1.56 11.02
N ILE A 129 8.71 1.30 9.93
CA ILE A 129 8.01 0.02 9.72
C ILE A 129 8.40 -0.69 8.41
N LEU A 130 9.51 -0.29 7.80
CA LEU A 130 9.97 -0.88 6.54
C LEU A 130 10.08 -2.41 6.64
N GLY A 131 9.37 -3.11 5.77
CA GLY A 131 9.35 -4.58 5.72
C GLY A 131 8.43 -5.26 6.73
N ARG A 132 7.74 -4.51 7.61
CA ARG A 132 6.70 -5.04 8.51
C ARG A 132 5.35 -5.14 7.82
N GLU A 133 5.15 -4.32 6.80
CA GLU A 133 3.89 -4.22 6.09
C GLU A 133 4.11 -4.20 4.59
N ILE A 134 3.24 -4.91 3.87
CA ILE A 134 3.15 -4.86 2.41
C ILE A 134 1.69 -4.71 2.01
N GLY A 135 1.43 -3.74 1.13
CA GLY A 135 0.16 -3.58 0.43
C GLY A 135 0.27 -4.11 -1.00
N VAL A 136 -0.78 -4.76 -1.47
CA VAL A 136 -0.93 -5.24 -2.84
C VAL A 136 -2.30 -4.80 -3.32
N THR A 137 -2.37 -3.97 -4.36
CA THR A 137 -3.63 -3.61 -5.01
C THR A 137 -3.67 -4.18 -6.42
N LEU A 138 -4.78 -4.82 -6.76
CA LEU A 138 -5.04 -5.45 -8.05
C LEU A 138 -6.07 -4.62 -8.81
N TYR A 139 -5.65 -4.01 -9.92
CA TYR A 139 -6.49 -3.19 -10.79
C TYR A 139 -6.93 -3.95 -12.05
N GLY A 140 -7.98 -3.46 -12.72
CA GLY A 140 -8.49 -4.02 -13.98
C GLY A 140 -9.09 -5.43 -13.87
N ARG A 141 -9.52 -5.84 -12.67
CA ARG A 141 -10.20 -7.13 -12.43
C ARG A 141 -11.74 -7.03 -12.41
N GLY A 142 -12.28 -5.82 -12.40
CA GLY A 142 -13.71 -5.55 -12.44
C GLY A 142 -14.34 -5.76 -13.83
N LYS A 143 -15.63 -5.44 -13.95
CA LYS A 143 -16.35 -5.45 -15.23
C LYS A 143 -15.95 -4.28 -16.13
N GLN A 144 -15.60 -3.15 -15.54
CA GLN A 144 -15.05 -2.00 -16.26
C GLN A 144 -13.57 -2.25 -16.50
N LYS A 145 -13.13 -2.05 -17.74
CA LYS A 145 -11.73 -2.20 -18.11
C LYS A 145 -11.02 -0.88 -17.89
N ASP A 146 -9.87 -0.93 -17.23
CA ASP A 146 -8.99 0.23 -17.11
C ASP A 146 -8.34 0.47 -18.48
N ALA A 147 -8.52 1.68 -19.01
CA ALA A 147 -8.07 2.05 -20.35
C ALA A 147 -7.23 3.33 -20.31
N ILE A 148 -6.05 3.31 -20.93
CA ILE A 148 -5.15 4.45 -21.03
C ILE A 148 -4.94 4.85 -22.49
N LEU A 149 -4.69 6.13 -22.70
CA LEU A 149 -4.19 6.63 -23.97
C LEU A 149 -2.67 6.53 -23.99
N VAL A 150 -2.12 5.92 -25.05
CA VAL A 150 -0.69 5.75 -25.28
C VAL A 150 -0.37 6.29 -26.67
N SER A 151 0.65 7.14 -26.76
CA SER A 151 1.16 7.61 -28.05
C SER A 151 2.07 6.51 -28.59
N ILE A 152 1.74 6.01 -29.79
CA ILE A 152 2.52 4.98 -30.50
C ILE A 152 3.54 5.65 -31.41
N ASP A 153 3.11 6.72 -32.11
CA ASP A 153 3.95 7.56 -32.97
C ASP A 153 3.59 9.05 -32.79
N GLU A 154 4.29 9.96 -33.48
CA GLU A 154 4.11 11.42 -33.34
C GLU A 154 2.65 11.88 -33.56
N ASP A 155 1.90 11.19 -34.43
CA ASP A 155 0.50 11.50 -34.76
C ASP A 155 -0.50 10.39 -34.39
N GLU A 156 -0.04 9.24 -33.89
CA GLU A 156 -0.90 8.10 -33.58
C GLU A 156 -1.06 7.85 -32.08
N THR A 157 -2.32 7.80 -31.66
CA THR A 157 -2.71 7.49 -30.28
C THR A 157 -3.51 6.19 -30.26
N ALA A 158 -3.13 5.28 -29.37
CA ALA A 158 -3.88 4.08 -29.09
C ALA A 158 -4.57 4.13 -27.73
N LEU A 159 -5.78 3.59 -27.69
CA LEU A 159 -6.48 3.25 -26.47
C LEU A 159 -6.10 1.82 -26.08
N VAL A 160 -5.45 1.68 -24.93
CA VAL A 160 -4.93 0.41 -24.43
C VAL A 160 -5.67 0.04 -23.15
N ASN A 161 -6.35 -1.10 -23.16
CA ASN A 161 -6.83 -1.72 -21.93
C ASN A 161 -5.66 -2.41 -21.23
N PHE A 162 -5.56 -2.28 -19.92
CA PHE A 162 -4.49 -2.93 -19.16
C PHE A 162 -4.98 -3.36 -17.78
N LYS A 163 -4.20 -4.23 -17.16
CA LYS A 163 -4.32 -4.54 -15.74
C LYS A 163 -3.03 -4.10 -15.07
N SER A 164 -3.08 -3.90 -13.77
CA SER A 164 -1.84 -3.64 -13.04
C SER A 164 -1.89 -4.19 -11.63
N THR A 165 -0.70 -4.40 -11.09
CA THR A 165 -0.50 -4.79 -9.70
C THR A 165 0.39 -3.74 -9.06
N GLN A 166 -0.18 -3.07 -8.06
CA GLN A 166 0.52 -2.06 -7.28
C GLN A 166 1.01 -2.68 -5.99
N LEU A 167 2.31 -2.52 -5.72
CA LEU A 167 2.95 -2.92 -4.48
C LEU A 167 3.28 -1.68 -3.66
N ASP A 168 2.88 -1.68 -2.39
CA ASP A 168 3.02 -0.57 -1.46
C ASP A 168 3.84 -1.00 -0.25
N PHE A 169 4.89 -0.25 0.06
CA PHE A 169 5.82 -0.54 1.15
C PHE A 169 5.89 0.66 2.09
N PRO A 170 5.07 0.66 3.15
CA PRO A 170 5.18 1.64 4.23
C PRO A 170 6.55 1.54 4.89
N PHE A 171 7.19 2.68 5.11
CA PHE A 171 8.51 2.73 5.75
C PHE A 171 8.51 3.60 7.01
N PHE A 172 7.54 4.52 7.13
CA PHE A 172 7.38 5.40 8.27
C PHE A 172 5.92 5.48 8.66
N GLU A 173 5.66 5.45 9.97
CA GLU A 173 4.34 5.54 10.55
C GLU A 173 4.32 6.55 11.69
N TYR A 174 3.26 7.36 11.71
CA TYR A 174 2.95 8.32 12.75
C TYR A 174 1.51 8.14 13.19
N ARG A 175 1.30 8.00 14.50
CA ARG A 175 -0.03 7.88 15.12
C ARG A 175 -0.23 9.07 16.08
N PRO A 176 -0.88 10.17 15.66
CA PRO A 176 -1.09 11.34 16.51
C PRO A 176 -1.96 11.05 17.73
N PHE A 177 -2.94 10.15 17.60
CA PHE A 177 -3.72 9.69 18.73
C PHE A 177 -4.04 8.20 18.61
N ARG A 178 -4.21 7.58 19.77
CA ARG A 178 -4.73 6.23 19.93
C ARG A 178 -5.54 6.20 21.21
N THR A 179 -6.75 5.67 21.12
CA THR A 179 -7.62 5.46 22.28
C THR A 179 -7.94 3.98 22.36
N PHE A 180 -7.76 3.42 23.56
CA PHE A 180 -8.10 2.03 23.86
C PHE A 180 -9.09 2.03 25.02
N SER A 181 -10.17 1.28 24.87
CA SER A 181 -11.20 1.10 25.90
C SER A 181 -11.67 -0.33 25.86
N LEU A 182 -11.28 -1.13 26.87
CA LEU A 182 -11.71 -2.52 27.10
C LEU A 182 -11.51 -3.44 25.87
N ASP A 183 -12.51 -3.46 25.00
CA ASP A 183 -12.63 -4.31 23.82
C ASP A 183 -12.52 -3.53 22.51
N GLN A 184 -12.24 -2.22 22.55
CA GLN A 184 -12.17 -1.37 21.37
C GLN A 184 -10.91 -0.52 21.33
N SER A 185 -10.37 -0.35 20.13
CA SER A 185 -9.30 0.61 19.84
C SER A 185 -9.66 1.46 18.65
N SER A 186 -9.36 2.75 18.72
CA SER A 186 -9.37 3.66 17.58
C SER A 186 -8.03 4.38 17.47
N SER A 187 -7.59 4.62 16.24
CA SER A 187 -6.37 5.38 15.99
C SER A 187 -6.44 6.07 14.63
N LEU A 188 -5.82 7.24 14.55
CA LEU A 188 -5.46 7.82 13.27
C LEU A 188 -4.03 7.38 12.95
N VAL A 189 -3.83 6.84 11.75
CA VAL A 189 -2.55 6.34 11.28
C VAL A 189 -2.16 7.14 10.04
N ILE A 190 -0.96 7.71 10.08
CA ILE A 190 -0.35 8.43 8.98
C ILE A 190 0.89 7.65 8.56
N GLN A 191 1.00 7.30 7.29
CA GLN A 191 2.10 6.51 6.75
C GLN A 191 2.73 7.21 5.55
N LEU A 192 4.06 7.13 5.48
CA LEU A 192 4.79 7.34 4.24
C LEU A 192 5.16 5.99 3.65
N ASN A 193 4.96 5.88 2.35
CA ASN A 193 5.22 4.66 1.60
C ASN A 193 5.98 4.96 0.32
N PHE A 194 6.70 3.96 -0.17
CA PHE A 194 7.12 3.91 -1.56
C PHE A 194 6.47 2.69 -2.20
N GLY A 195 6.36 2.71 -3.52
CA GLY A 195 5.77 1.58 -4.21
C GLY A 195 6.04 1.60 -5.69
N VAL A 196 5.55 0.54 -6.32
CA VAL A 196 5.64 0.34 -7.76
C VAL A 196 4.32 -0.18 -8.27
N ASP A 197 3.84 0.44 -9.34
CA ASP A 197 2.71 -0.03 -10.11
C ASP A 197 3.22 -0.74 -11.37
N ILE A 198 2.94 -2.03 -11.47
CA ILE A 198 3.45 -2.90 -12.52
C ILE A 198 2.29 -3.23 -13.47
N PRO A 199 2.26 -2.62 -14.67
CA PRO A 199 1.25 -2.95 -15.66
C PRO A 199 1.53 -4.33 -16.26
N HIS A 200 0.47 -5.09 -16.50
CA HIS A 200 0.50 -6.38 -17.18
C HIS A 200 -0.80 -6.61 -17.96
N SER A 201 -0.83 -7.60 -18.84
CA SER A 201 -2.03 -7.96 -19.61
C SER A 201 -2.62 -6.76 -20.37
N SER A 202 -1.82 -6.08 -21.19
CA SER A 202 -2.27 -5.00 -22.04
C SER A 202 -2.85 -5.51 -23.36
N ASN A 203 -3.89 -4.86 -23.86
CA ASN A 203 -4.45 -5.11 -25.19
C ASN A 203 -4.91 -3.79 -25.82
N ILE A 204 -4.54 -3.57 -27.08
CA ILE A 204 -5.03 -2.42 -27.83
C ILE A 204 -6.53 -2.62 -28.11
N VAL A 205 -7.29 -1.56 -27.86
CA VAL A 205 -8.71 -1.46 -28.21
C VAL A 205 -8.84 -0.77 -29.56
N LEU A 206 -8.11 0.34 -29.74
CA LEU A 206 -8.15 1.17 -30.93
C LEU A 206 -6.78 1.84 -31.15
N PRO A 207 -6.29 1.94 -32.40
CA PRO A 207 -6.78 1.27 -33.60
C PRO A 207 -6.41 -0.22 -33.62
N GLU A 208 -7.23 -1.06 -34.25
CA GLU A 208 -7.01 -2.51 -34.32
C GLU A 208 -5.81 -2.87 -35.22
N GLY A 209 -5.12 -3.97 -34.91
CA GLY A 209 -4.04 -4.52 -35.76
C GLY A 209 -2.63 -4.00 -35.48
N LEU A 210 -2.47 -3.07 -34.53
CA LEU A 210 -1.16 -2.63 -34.06
C LEU A 210 -0.56 -3.58 -33.01
N GLU A 211 0.76 -3.60 -32.94
CA GLU A 211 1.46 -4.29 -31.85
C GLU A 211 1.23 -3.56 -30.52
N THR A 212 0.91 -4.32 -29.47
CA THR A 212 0.62 -3.74 -28.17
C THR A 212 1.88 -3.11 -27.57
N PRO A 213 1.89 -1.79 -27.26
CA PRO A 213 3.06 -1.15 -26.70
C PRO A 213 3.36 -1.71 -25.31
N LYS A 214 4.65 -1.88 -25.01
CA LYS A 214 5.10 -2.34 -23.69
C LYS A 214 4.94 -1.23 -22.67
N LEU A 215 3.97 -1.39 -21.77
CA LEU A 215 3.79 -0.49 -20.64
C LEU A 215 4.94 -0.63 -19.63
N ARG A 216 5.34 0.49 -19.03
CA ARG A 216 6.46 0.55 -18.08
C ARG A 216 5.96 0.60 -16.64
N PRO A 217 6.66 -0.03 -15.68
CA PRO A 217 6.36 0.16 -14.26
C PRO A 217 6.52 1.62 -13.84
N VAL A 218 5.64 2.08 -12.96
CA VAL A 218 5.67 3.44 -12.40
C VAL A 218 6.01 3.36 -10.92
N TRP A 219 7.09 4.03 -10.54
CA TRP A 219 7.50 4.14 -9.14
C TRP A 219 6.86 5.37 -8.51
N TYR A 220 6.50 5.28 -7.24
CA TYR A 220 5.91 6.39 -6.50
C TYR A 220 6.40 6.44 -5.05
N ILE A 221 6.29 7.63 -4.49
CA ILE A 221 6.30 7.88 -3.04
C ILE A 221 4.92 8.43 -2.71
N GLY A 222 4.34 7.98 -1.61
CA GLY A 222 3.00 8.35 -1.22
C GLY A 222 2.87 8.68 0.25
N PHE A 223 1.69 9.22 0.55
CA PHE A 223 1.21 9.56 1.87
C PHE A 223 -0.16 8.92 2.05
N ARG A 224 -0.35 8.20 3.16
CA ARG A 224 -1.64 7.59 3.52
C ARG A 224 -2.06 8.09 4.88
N ALA A 225 -3.26 8.63 4.99
CA ALA A 225 -3.93 8.85 6.26
C ALA A 225 -5.12 7.89 6.35
N ALA A 226 -5.21 7.13 7.44
CA ALA A 226 -6.24 6.12 7.64
C ALA A 226 -6.77 6.19 9.07
N PHE A 227 -8.09 6.14 9.22
CA PHE A 227 -8.71 5.88 10.50
C PHE A 227 -8.85 4.38 10.68
N ASP A 228 -8.33 3.87 11.79
CA ASP A 228 -8.30 2.44 12.12
C ASP A 228 -9.11 2.23 13.40
N TRP A 229 -10.23 1.50 13.28
CA TRP A 229 -11.07 1.09 14.39
C TRP A 229 -11.10 -0.43 14.48
N ARG A 230 -10.94 -0.94 15.69
CA ARG A 230 -10.79 -2.37 15.97
C ARG A 230 -11.63 -2.77 17.15
N TYR A 231 -12.12 -4.00 17.07
CA TYR A 231 -12.81 -4.71 18.13
C TYR A 231 -11.97 -5.93 18.56
N TYR A 232 -11.84 -6.16 19.85
CA TYR A 232 -11.11 -7.28 20.46
C TYR A 232 -12.13 -8.20 21.13
N PHE A 233 -12.05 -9.50 20.83
CA PHE A 233 -12.89 -10.55 21.40
C PHE A 233 -12.27 -11.17 22.65
#